data_AF-A0A8G1W0K6-F1
#
_entry.id   AF-A0A8G1W0K6-F1
#
_cell.length_a   1.000
_cell.length_b   1.000
_cell.length_c   1.000
_cell.angle_alpha   90.00
_cell.angle_beta   90.00
_cell.angle_gamma   90.00
#
_symmetry.space_group_name_H-M   'P 1'
#
loop_
_entity.id
_entity.type
_entity.pdbx_description
1 polymer ?
#
loop_
_entity_poly.entity_id
_entity_poly.type
_entity_poly.pdbx_seq_one_letter_code
_entity_poly.pdbx_strand_id
1 'polypeptide(L)'
;MLLVGNPGTGKTPTAEAIADQVRKPLYALSAGELGQQAEGVERRLSTVLELTERWDAVLLFDECDVFLQEWSGNQMQHNEVVAVFLRCLEYYRGIMIMTSNRADAIDGAFQSRIHLTLHYPDLDGAAREQIWRRCLTRSKCQHALTDEEVRRLALVTINGRQTKNTVRVAALLASHI
;
A
#
# COMPACT_ATOMS: atom_id res chain seq x y z
N MET A 1 10.76 -4.48 2.05
CA MET A 1 10.01 -5.22 1.01
C MET A 1 9.19 -4.23 0.18
N LEU A 2 8.86 -4.58 -1.06
CA LEU A 2 8.03 -3.78 -1.94
C LEU A 2 6.75 -4.55 -2.31
N LEU A 3 5.60 -3.91 -2.17
CA LEU A 3 4.28 -4.43 -2.54
C LEU A 3 3.81 -3.71 -3.80
N VAL A 4 3.60 -4.45 -4.88
CA VAL A 4 3.38 -3.88 -6.22
C VAL A 4 2.07 -4.39 -6.79
N GLY A 5 1.24 -3.51 -7.35
CA GLY A 5 0.06 -3.92 -8.12
C GLY A 5 -1.00 -2.84 -8.16
N ASN A 6 -2.15 -3.11 -8.77
CA ASN A 6 -3.18 -2.08 -8.97
C ASN A 6 -3.79 -1.56 -7.65
N PRO A 7 -4.39 -0.35 -7.66
CA PRO A 7 -5.08 0.17 -6.49
C PRO A 7 -6.20 -0.76 -6.02
N GLY A 8 -6.26 -1.00 -4.70
CA GLY A 8 -7.33 -1.81 -4.09
C GLY A 8 -7.13 -3.33 -4.14
N THR A 9 -5.92 -3.81 -4.46
CA THR A 9 -5.54 -5.25 -4.40
C THR A 9 -5.11 -5.74 -3.01
N GLY A 10 -5.02 -4.85 -2.02
CA GLY A 10 -4.73 -5.23 -0.62
C GLY A 10 -3.32 -4.93 -0.11
N LYS A 11 -2.50 -4.16 -0.85
CA LYS A 11 -1.14 -3.77 -0.45
C LYS A 11 -1.06 -3.16 0.96
N THR A 12 -1.78 -2.07 1.21
CA THR A 12 -1.79 -1.38 2.52
C THR A 12 -2.32 -2.28 3.65
N PRO A 13 -3.47 -3.00 3.50
CA PRO A 13 -3.88 -4.00 4.49
C PRO A 13 -2.86 -5.10 4.77
N THR A 14 -2.06 -5.51 3.79
CA THR A 14 -0.99 -6.49 4.03
C THR A 14 0.08 -5.93 4.96
N ALA A 15 0.46 -4.64 4.80
CA ALA A 15 1.40 -4.00 5.70
C ALA A 15 0.85 -3.92 7.14
N GLU A 16 -0.42 -3.58 7.30
CA GLU A 16 -1.12 -3.61 8.59
C GLU A 16 -1.11 -5.01 9.22
N ALA A 17 -1.41 -6.05 8.42
CA ALA A 17 -1.40 -7.43 8.89
C ALA A 17 -0.01 -7.91 9.31
N ILE A 18 1.04 -7.53 8.56
CA ILE A 18 2.43 -7.85 8.92
C ILE A 18 2.78 -7.19 10.26
N ALA A 19 2.48 -5.89 10.43
CA ALA A 19 2.76 -5.17 11.67
C ALA A 19 2.05 -5.79 12.88
N ASP A 20 0.78 -6.17 12.74
CA ASP A 20 0.04 -6.88 13.79
C ASP A 20 0.65 -8.25 14.10
N GLN A 21 1.04 -9.02 13.08
CA GLN A 21 1.65 -10.34 13.25
C GLN A 21 3.00 -10.26 13.97
N VAL A 22 3.83 -9.26 13.67
CA VAL A 22 5.12 -9.04 14.37
C VAL A 22 4.96 -8.27 15.68
N ARG A 23 3.74 -7.87 16.05
CA ARG A 23 3.41 -7.10 17.26
C ARG A 23 4.16 -5.77 17.37
N LYS A 24 4.35 -5.09 16.25
CA LYS A 24 5.02 -3.77 16.19
C LYS A 24 4.05 -2.69 15.72
N PRO A 25 4.19 -1.44 16.20
CA PRO A 25 3.43 -0.33 15.66
C PRO A 25 3.67 -0.17 14.15
N LEU A 26 2.65 0.27 13.41
CA LEU A 26 2.81 0.65 12.00
C LEU A 26 2.92 2.17 11.91
N TYR A 27 4.05 2.65 11.40
CA TYR A 27 4.22 4.06 11.04
C TYR A 27 4.02 4.21 9.54
N ALA A 28 2.91 4.82 9.12
CA ALA A 28 2.61 5.05 7.71
C ALA A 28 3.01 6.47 7.28
N LEU A 29 3.72 6.57 6.17
CA LEU A 29 4.14 7.83 5.56
C LEU A 29 3.83 7.78 4.06
N SER A 30 3.07 8.75 3.55
CA SER A 30 2.89 8.87 2.11
C SER A 30 4.15 9.46 1.48
N ALA A 31 4.59 8.88 0.37
CA ALA A 31 5.74 9.36 -0.40
C ALA A 31 5.60 10.84 -0.82
N GLY A 32 4.38 11.30 -1.11
CA GLY A 32 4.11 12.70 -1.45
C GLY A 32 4.36 13.69 -0.32
N GLU A 33 4.44 13.22 0.93
CA GLU A 33 4.70 14.07 2.08
C GLU A 33 6.19 14.44 2.23
N LEU A 34 7.11 13.68 1.64
CA LEU A 34 8.55 13.95 1.79
C LEU A 34 8.99 15.26 1.11
N GLY A 35 8.19 15.79 0.19
CA GLY A 35 8.48 17.01 -0.56
C GLY A 35 9.30 16.76 -1.82
N GLN A 36 9.73 17.85 -2.47
CA GLN A 36 10.42 17.81 -3.77
C GLN A 36 11.88 18.27 -3.72
N GLN A 37 12.35 18.72 -2.55
CA GLN A 37 13.72 19.22 -2.38
C GLN A 37 14.54 18.19 -1.61
N ALA A 38 15.72 17.83 -2.14
CA ALA A 38 16.58 16.79 -1.59
C ALA A 38 16.93 17.01 -0.10
N GLU A 39 17.26 18.24 0.29
CA GLU A 39 17.58 18.57 1.69
C GLU A 39 16.37 18.40 2.63
N GLY A 40 15.17 18.80 2.18
CA GLY A 40 13.94 18.64 2.93
C GLY A 40 13.56 17.16 3.10
N VAL A 41 13.70 16.39 2.02
CA VAL A 41 13.50 14.94 2.01
C VAL A 41 14.48 14.27 2.97
N GLU A 42 15.77 14.58 2.90
CA GLU A 42 16.79 14.01 3.80
C GLU A 42 16.46 14.24 5.26
N ARG A 43 16.12 15.49 5.62
CA ARG A 43 15.80 15.87 7.00
C ARG A 43 14.57 15.13 7.51
N ARG A 44 13.49 15.12 6.72
CA ARG A 44 12.22 14.47 7.10
C ARG A 44 12.36 12.96 7.15
N LEU A 45 13.01 12.37 6.16
CA LEU A 45 13.25 10.94 6.07
C LEU A 45 14.12 10.46 7.24
N SER A 46 15.24 11.14 7.53
CA SER A 46 16.11 10.79 8.66
C SER A 46 15.34 10.84 9.99
N THR A 47 14.54 11.89 10.21
CA THR A 47 13.70 12.01 11.41
C THR A 47 12.72 10.83 11.54
N VAL A 48 12.08 10.43 10.43
CA VAL A 48 11.12 9.32 10.42
C VAL A 48 11.82 7.99 10.67
N LEU A 49 12.96 7.74 10.01
CA LEU A 49 13.73 6.51 10.19
C LEU A 49 14.23 6.38 11.63
N GLU A 50 14.75 7.45 12.22
CA GLU A 50 15.15 7.46 13.64
C GLU A 50 13.97 7.20 14.57
N LEU A 51 12.80 7.80 14.31
CA LEU A 51 11.61 7.60 15.12
C LEU A 51 11.13 6.14 15.04
N THR A 52 11.08 5.56 13.84
CA THR A 52 10.63 4.18 13.65
C THR A 52 11.60 3.17 14.24
N GLU A 53 12.91 3.42 14.18
CA GLU A 53 13.89 2.59 14.89
C GLU A 53 13.72 2.68 16.42
N ARG A 54 13.58 3.90 16.96
CA ARG A 54 13.41 4.10 18.41
C ARG A 54 12.15 3.45 18.96
N TRP A 55 11.09 3.38 18.17
CA TRP A 55 9.80 2.79 18.56
C TRP A 55 9.69 1.32 18.18
N ASP A 56 10.72 0.75 17.56
CA ASP A 56 10.71 -0.58 16.96
C ASP A 56 9.46 -0.81 16.08
N ALA A 57 9.15 0.17 15.23
CA ALA A 57 7.95 0.19 14.39
C ALA A 57 8.24 -0.37 12.99
N VAL A 58 7.20 -0.95 12.37
CA VAL A 58 7.20 -1.21 10.94
C VAL A 58 6.96 0.11 10.23
N LEU A 59 7.87 0.50 9.34
CA LEU A 59 7.73 1.69 8.51
C LEU A 59 7.05 1.31 7.19
N LEU A 60 5.91 1.93 6.91
CA LEU A 60 5.21 1.85 5.64
C LEU A 60 5.39 3.15 4.86
N PHE A 61 6.04 3.06 3.70
CA PHE A 61 5.97 4.11 2.68
C PHE A 61 4.89 3.76 1.66
N ASP A 62 3.82 4.56 1.63
CA ASP A 62 2.71 4.36 0.69
C ASP A 62 2.93 5.21 -0.57
N GLU A 63 2.56 4.69 -1.73
CA GLU A 63 2.60 5.37 -3.03
C GLU A 63 4.00 5.85 -3.46
N CYS A 64 5.01 4.99 -3.28
CA CYS A 64 6.41 5.25 -3.66
C CYS A 64 6.64 5.41 -5.18
N ASP A 65 5.58 5.42 -5.99
CA ASP A 65 5.64 5.59 -7.44
C ASP A 65 6.40 6.85 -7.88
N VAL A 66 6.45 7.87 -7.02
CA VAL A 66 7.22 9.11 -7.26
C VAL A 66 8.73 8.90 -7.16
N PHE A 67 9.21 7.95 -6.36
CA PHE A 67 10.65 7.69 -6.19
C PHE A 67 11.14 6.54 -7.05
N LEU A 68 10.27 5.59 -7.38
CA LEU A 68 10.63 4.38 -8.10
C LEU A 68 10.84 4.59 -9.61
N GLN A 69 10.37 5.72 -10.15
CA GLN A 69 10.50 6.07 -11.56
C GLN A 69 11.95 6.07 -12.04
N GLU A 70 12.15 5.55 -13.25
CA GLU A 70 13.46 5.52 -13.91
C GLU A 70 14.09 6.91 -14.02
N TRP A 71 15.40 6.92 -13.86
CA TRP A 71 16.26 8.06 -14.08
C TRP A 71 15.98 8.76 -15.42
N SER A 72 15.55 10.02 -15.36
CA SER A 72 15.42 10.88 -16.54
C SER A 72 16.54 11.91 -16.56
N GLY A 73 17.30 11.97 -17.66
CA GLY A 73 18.39 12.94 -17.83
C GLY A 73 17.94 14.42 -17.78
N ASN A 74 16.63 14.67 -17.92
CA ASN A 74 16.05 16.02 -17.90
C ASN A 74 15.56 16.47 -16.52
N GLN A 75 15.69 15.65 -15.47
CA GLN A 75 15.12 15.94 -14.13
C GLN A 75 16.17 15.84 -13.01
N MET A 76 17.17 16.72 -13.03
CA MET A 76 18.26 16.73 -12.03
C MET A 76 17.74 16.77 -10.58
N GLN A 77 16.77 17.63 -10.27
CA GLN A 77 16.22 17.77 -8.92
C GLN A 77 15.53 16.48 -8.41
N HIS A 78 14.85 15.76 -9.31
CA HIS A 78 14.20 14.49 -8.95
C HIS A 78 15.24 13.40 -8.68
N ASN A 79 16.26 13.31 -9.53
CA ASN A 79 17.34 12.35 -9.38
C ASN A 79 18.11 12.56 -8.06
N GLU A 80 18.32 13.82 -7.64
CA GLU A 80 18.91 14.13 -6.32
C GLU A 80 18.04 13.61 -5.17
N VAL A 81 16.72 13.83 -5.23
CA VAL A 81 15.79 13.33 -4.22
C VAL A 81 15.80 11.79 -4.16
N VAL A 82 15.79 11.12 -5.32
CA VAL A 82 15.87 9.65 -5.38
C VAL A 82 17.19 9.14 -4.80
N ALA A 83 18.31 9.79 -5.10
CA ALA A 83 19.61 9.43 -4.55
C ALA A 83 19.67 9.57 -3.03
N VAL A 84 19.12 10.66 -2.49
CA VAL A 84 18.96 10.85 -1.03
C VAL A 84 18.10 9.75 -0.44
N PHE A 85 16.94 9.46 -1.05
CA PHE A 85 16.04 8.43 -0.58
C PHE A 85 16.75 7.07 -0.48
N LEU A 86 17.40 6.62 -1.57
CA LEU A 86 18.15 5.36 -1.61
C LEU A 86 19.27 5.30 -0.57
N ARG A 87 20.02 6.40 -0.39
CA ARG A 87 21.07 6.47 0.63
C ARG A 87 20.50 6.31 2.04
N CYS A 88 19.39 6.96 2.36
CA CYS A 88 18.74 6.81 3.66
C CYS A 88 18.23 5.37 3.88
N LEU A 89 17.80 4.68 2.81
CA LEU A 89 17.35 3.28 2.90
C LEU A 89 18.48 2.30 3.24
N GLU A 90 19.72 2.56 2.81
CA GLU A 90 20.85 1.63 3.03
C GLU A 90 21.19 1.42 4.51
N TYR A 91 21.02 2.45 5.33
CA TYR A 91 21.41 2.42 6.73
C TYR A 91 20.27 2.04 7.67
N TYR A 92 19.04 1.94 7.18
CA TYR A 92 17.86 1.65 8.01
C TYR A 92 17.87 0.20 8.50
N ARG A 93 17.74 0.00 9.81
CA ARG A 93 17.83 -1.32 10.47
C ARG A 93 16.47 -1.90 10.89
N GLY A 94 15.37 -1.25 10.53
CA GLY A 94 14.01 -1.70 10.85
C GLY A 94 13.31 -2.46 9.71
N ILE A 95 12.06 -2.87 9.97
CA ILE A 95 11.20 -3.44 8.93
C ILE A 95 10.61 -2.29 8.11
N MET A 96 10.92 -2.27 6.82
CA MET A 96 10.36 -1.32 5.86
C MET A 96 9.49 -2.02 4.82
N ILE A 97 8.29 -1.50 4.60
CA ILE A 97 7.35 -1.91 3.57
C ILE A 97 7.09 -0.70 2.68
N MET A 98 7.29 -0.85 1.38
CA MET A 98 6.95 0.16 0.37
C MET A 98 5.76 -0.34 -0.45
N THR A 99 4.88 0.55 -0.89
CA THR A 99 3.84 0.21 -1.87
C THR A 99 4.04 0.98 -3.17
N SER A 100 3.67 0.36 -4.28
CA SER A 100 3.69 0.96 -5.61
C SER A 100 2.53 0.43 -6.44
N ASN A 101 2.01 1.30 -7.31
CA ASN A 101 1.03 0.92 -8.32
C ASN A 101 1.68 0.60 -9.67
N ARG A 102 2.99 0.84 -9.83
CA ARG A 102 3.71 0.68 -11.10
C ARG A 102 4.66 -0.52 -11.03
N ALA A 103 4.24 -1.65 -11.59
CA ALA A 103 5.08 -2.85 -11.65
C ALA A 103 6.26 -2.74 -12.61
N ASP A 104 6.08 -1.96 -13.68
CA ASP A 104 6.99 -1.94 -14.82
C ASP A 104 8.03 -0.80 -14.76
N ALA A 105 8.02 0.00 -13.68
CA ALA A 105 8.81 1.23 -13.56
C ALA A 105 9.57 1.28 -12.24
N ILE A 106 10.28 0.22 -11.89
CA ILE A 106 11.18 0.18 -10.73
C ILE A 106 12.61 0.18 -11.24
N ASP A 107 13.32 1.29 -11.01
CA ASP A 107 14.74 1.42 -11.34
C ASP A 107 15.58 0.29 -10.70
N GLY A 108 16.57 -0.23 -11.43
CA GLY A 108 17.48 -1.28 -10.95
C GLY A 108 18.21 -0.93 -9.65
N ALA A 109 18.43 0.35 -9.36
CA ALA A 109 19.00 0.81 -8.10
C ALA A 109 18.13 0.43 -6.89
N PHE A 110 16.80 0.48 -7.03
CA PHE A 110 15.87 0.04 -6.00
C PHE A 110 15.88 -1.47 -5.84
N GLN A 111 15.91 -2.22 -6.94
CA GLN A 111 15.90 -3.69 -6.90
C GLN A 111 17.06 -4.24 -6.06
N SER A 112 18.25 -3.64 -6.16
CA SER A 112 19.42 -4.07 -5.39
C SER A 112 19.29 -3.89 -3.86
N ARG A 113 18.39 -3.01 -3.40
CA ARG A 113 18.16 -2.68 -1.97
C ARG A 113 16.88 -3.31 -1.42
N ILE A 114 16.04 -3.88 -2.28
CA ILE A 114 14.77 -4.51 -1.91
C ILE A 114 14.97 -6.01 -1.75
N HIS A 115 14.91 -6.48 -0.51
CA HIS A 115 15.04 -7.91 -0.18
C HIS A 115 13.92 -8.81 -0.73
N LEU A 116 12.73 -8.25 -0.92
CA LEU A 116 11.54 -8.99 -1.36
C LEU A 116 10.58 -8.06 -2.09
N THR A 117 10.14 -8.49 -3.27
CA THR A 117 9.10 -7.83 -4.06
C THR A 117 7.91 -8.77 -4.19
N LEU A 118 6.72 -8.32 -3.80
CA LEU A 118 5.47 -9.07 -3.92
C LEU A 118 4.57 -8.40 -4.96
N HIS A 119 4.23 -9.15 -6.00
CA HIS A 119 3.31 -8.71 -7.05
C HIS A 119 1.88 -9.13 -6.71
N TYR A 120 0.97 -8.16 -6.74
CA TYR A 120 -0.45 -8.31 -6.51
C TYR A 120 -1.14 -8.28 -7.88
N PRO A 121 -1.55 -9.45 -8.39
CA PRO A 121 -2.32 -9.49 -9.62
C PRO A 121 -3.69 -8.83 -9.43
N ASP A 122 -4.37 -8.58 -10.53
CA ASP A 122 -5.77 -8.18 -10.49
C ASP A 122 -6.63 -9.27 -9.83
N LEU A 123 -7.67 -8.83 -9.12
CA LEU A 123 -8.57 -9.72 -8.42
C LEU A 123 -9.35 -10.56 -9.43
N ASP A 124 -9.24 -11.88 -9.35
CA ASP A 124 -10.09 -12.79 -10.11
C ASP A 124 -11.51 -12.89 -9.51
N GLY A 125 -12.40 -13.64 -10.16
CA GLY A 125 -13.78 -13.81 -9.70
C GLY A 125 -13.86 -14.43 -8.29
N ALA A 126 -12.99 -15.38 -7.98
CA ALA A 126 -12.98 -16.07 -6.69
C ALA A 126 -12.50 -15.14 -5.57
N ALA A 127 -11.45 -14.36 -5.80
CA ALA A 127 -10.93 -13.36 -4.88
C ALA A 127 -11.97 -12.26 -4.63
N ARG A 128 -12.66 -11.78 -5.68
CA ARG A 128 -13.75 -10.81 -5.51
C ARG A 128 -14.89 -11.37 -4.67
N GLU A 129 -15.28 -12.62 -4.89
CA GLU A 129 -16.31 -13.28 -4.07
C GLU A 129 -15.89 -13.34 -2.59
N GLN A 130 -14.65 -13.74 -2.30
CA GLN A 130 -14.13 -13.78 -0.94
C GLN A 130 -14.13 -12.38 -0.29
N ILE A 131 -13.76 -11.35 -1.03
CA ILE A 131 -13.76 -9.96 -0.55
C ILE A 131 -15.19 -9.52 -0.23
N TRP A 132 -16.16 -9.81 -1.10
CA TRP A 132 -17.58 -9.54 -0.86
C TRP A 132 -18.07 -10.20 0.43
N ARG A 133 -17.82 -11.51 0.59
CA ARG A 133 -18.19 -12.26 1.79
C ARG A 133 -17.62 -11.61 3.05
N ARG A 134 -16.31 -11.33 3.06
CA ARG A 134 -15.65 -10.68 4.21
C ARG A 134 -16.23 -9.30 4.52
N CYS A 135 -16.51 -8.49 3.50
CA CYS A 135 -17.08 -7.15 3.67
C CYS A 135 -18.51 -7.20 4.23
N LEU A 136 -19.34 -8.14 3.76
CA LEU A 136 -20.70 -8.36 4.24
C LEU A 136 -20.73 -8.88 5.68
N THR A 137 -19.88 -9.85 6.02
CA THR A 137 -19.73 -10.36 7.40
C THR A 137 -19.34 -9.24 8.35
N ARG A 138 -18.32 -8.44 8.00
CA ARG A 138 -17.86 -7.32 8.83
C ARG A 138 -18.92 -6.24 9.03
N SER A 139 -19.80 -6.05 8.05
CA SER A 139 -20.90 -5.07 8.12
C SER A 139 -22.17 -5.64 8.77
N LYS A 140 -22.13 -6.89 9.26
CA LYS A 140 -23.27 -7.63 9.81
C LYS A 140 -24.44 -7.83 8.83
N CYS A 141 -24.17 -7.76 7.52
CA CYS A 141 -25.15 -7.93 6.44
C CYS A 141 -25.16 -9.34 5.85
N GLN A 142 -24.44 -10.31 6.44
CA GLN A 142 -24.23 -11.63 5.85
C GLN A 142 -25.53 -12.41 5.62
N HIS A 143 -26.56 -12.20 6.45
CA HIS A 143 -27.84 -12.89 6.32
C HIS A 143 -28.81 -12.20 5.34
N ALA A 144 -28.43 -11.04 4.79
CA ALA A 144 -29.28 -10.29 3.87
C ALA A 144 -29.15 -10.75 2.42
N LEU A 145 -28.11 -11.54 2.09
CA LEU A 145 -27.83 -12.00 0.74
C LEU A 145 -27.58 -13.50 0.72
N THR A 146 -28.14 -14.16 -0.27
CA THR A 146 -27.88 -15.57 -0.61
C THR A 146 -26.50 -15.74 -1.25
N ASP A 147 -25.96 -16.96 -1.22
CA ASP A 147 -24.69 -17.29 -1.88
C ASP A 147 -24.72 -17.01 -3.38
N GLU A 148 -25.87 -17.16 -4.02
CA GLU A 148 -26.05 -16.85 -5.43
C GLU A 148 -25.94 -15.35 -5.71
N GLU A 149 -26.55 -14.52 -4.86
CA GLU A 149 -26.45 -13.06 -4.99
C GLU A 149 -25.01 -12.57 -4.78
N VAL A 150 -24.29 -13.16 -3.81
CA VAL A 150 -22.86 -12.85 -3.60
C VAL A 150 -22.02 -13.24 -4.82
N ARG A 151 -22.28 -14.41 -5.42
CA ARG A 151 -21.61 -14.81 -6.67
C ARG A 151 -21.91 -13.87 -7.82
N ARG A 152 -23.16 -13.41 -7.95
CA ARG A 152 -23.54 -12.38 -8.95
C ARG A 152 -22.81 -11.06 -8.72
N LEU A 153 -22.65 -10.62 -7.47
CA LEU A 153 -21.88 -9.42 -7.14
C LEU A 153 -20.39 -9.55 -7.50
N ALA A 154 -19.82 -10.75 -7.41
CA ALA A 154 -18.43 -11.03 -7.77
C ALA A 154 -18.16 -10.96 -9.29
N LEU A 155 -19.21 -11.03 -10.13
CA LEU A 155 -19.10 -10.80 -11.57
C LEU A 155 -18.80 -9.34 -11.91
N VAL A 156 -19.14 -8.40 -11.03
CA VAL A 156 -18.84 -6.99 -11.22
C VAL A 156 -17.35 -6.75 -10.99
N THR A 157 -16.67 -6.18 -11.99
CA THR A 157 -15.22 -5.91 -11.97
C THR A 157 -14.89 -4.67 -11.15
N ILE A 158 -14.96 -4.80 -9.83
CA ILE A 158 -14.55 -3.76 -8.86
C ILE A 158 -13.41 -4.25 -7.96
N ASN A 159 -12.58 -3.32 -7.48
CA ASN A 159 -11.50 -3.63 -6.55
C ASN A 159 -11.98 -3.70 -5.09
N GLY A 160 -11.14 -4.18 -4.17
CA GLY A 160 -11.53 -4.37 -2.78
C GLY A 160 -11.90 -3.08 -2.05
N ARG A 161 -11.31 -1.94 -2.43
CA ARG A 161 -11.67 -0.62 -1.89
C ARG A 161 -13.08 -0.23 -2.31
N GLN A 162 -13.41 -0.42 -3.59
CA GLN A 162 -14.75 -0.18 -4.13
C GLN A 162 -15.78 -1.12 -3.49
N THR A 163 -15.51 -2.42 -3.37
CA THR A 163 -16.40 -3.38 -2.69
C THR A 163 -16.74 -2.95 -1.28
N LYS A 164 -15.73 -2.57 -0.48
CA LYS A 164 -15.91 -2.06 0.89
C LYS A 164 -16.79 -0.81 0.92
N ASN A 165 -16.57 0.12 0.00
CA ASN A 165 -17.35 1.35 -0.10
C ASN A 165 -18.81 1.07 -0.50
N THR A 166 -19.03 0.19 -1.47
CA THR A 166 -20.39 -0.22 -1.89
C THR A 166 -21.17 -0.84 -0.74
N VAL A 167 -20.58 -1.78 0.01
CA VAL A 167 -21.25 -2.39 1.18
C VAL A 167 -21.59 -1.34 2.24
N ARG A 168 -20.66 -0.40 2.51
CA ARG A 168 -20.90 0.69 3.46
C ARG A 168 -22.05 1.61 3.03
N VAL A 169 -22.07 2.03 1.77
CA VAL A 169 -23.13 2.89 1.23
C VAL A 169 -24.48 2.16 1.28
N ALA A 170 -24.52 0.89 0.87
CA ALA A 170 -25.74 0.08 0.94
C ALA A 170 -26.27 -0.05 2.38
N ALA A 171 -25.39 -0.29 3.36
CA ALA A 171 -25.78 -0.37 4.77
C ALA A 171 -26.33 0.96 5.30
N LEU A 172 -25.73 2.09 4.91
CA LEU A 172 -26.22 3.42 5.30
C LEU A 172 -27.60 3.73 4.69
N LEU A 173 -27.80 3.42 3.40
CA LEU A 173 -29.09 3.61 2.75
C LEU A 173 -30.17 2.75 3.41
N ALA A 174 -29.87 1.49 3.75
CA ALA A 174 -30.79 0.60 4.43
C ALA A 174 -31.14 1.04 5.85
N SER A 175 -30.28 1.82 6.53
CA SER A 175 -30.60 2.37 7.86
C SER A 175 -31.52 3.59 7.84
N HIS A 176 -31.76 4.17 6.66
CA HIS A 176 -32.60 5.36 6.46
C HIS A 176 -33.91 5.07 5.70
N ILE A 177 -34.20 3.80 5.45
CA ILE A 177 -35.47 3.30 4.90
C ILE A 177 -36.17 2.53 6.01
#